data_AF-A0A1Y2IUU9-F1
#
_entry.id   AF-A0A1Y2IUU9-F1
#
_cell.length_a   1.000
_cell.length_b   1.000
_cell.length_c   1.000
_cell.angle_alpha   90.00
_cell.angle_beta   90.00
_cell.angle_gamma   90.00
#
_symmetry.space_group_name_H-M   'P 1'
#
loop_
_entity.id
_entity.type
_entity.pdbx_description
1 polymer ?
#
loop_
_entity_poly.entity_id
_entity_poly.type
_entity_poly.pdbx_seq_one_letter_code
_entity_poly.pdbx_strand_id
1 'polypeptide(L)'
;METQVLRSLARVSPAKRAADGSDMEGPGGGHRKRSRRISREKELDSFAIDGEDSDSDLDDIFLDPSVDPATLCPWCDEPLPPNPTPHLTSLIEGARRRSYPDDRPTNPLGLRAAPMVFVSVCQRHRFERVWIPRARKRGWPTSIDWGRLRGRIERLKGELKAIIDDIDEDFVPESEYSTTTNKQERAQCRPRKENEFWQDVVKNVRQQGSRQTTGVRGQFLHFNKTQPGYYGELGYMIIHQTLCDFFPPASFDPIAALPLTPADFIAHVLVPEAALNLIMEDLDLPRGDALKTLRDSVEYGVAMFPVDEGENG
;
A
#
# COMPACT_ATOMS: atom_id res chain seq x y z
N MET A 1 20.10 22.76 51.43
CA MET A 1 20.12 23.47 50.14
C MET A 1 18.78 23.14 49.47
N GLU A 2 17.67 23.72 49.94
CA GLU A 2 17.04 24.96 49.39
C GLU A 2 16.78 24.80 47.89
N THR A 3 15.56 24.72 47.34
CA THR A 3 14.27 25.44 47.55
C THR A 3 13.09 24.55 47.06
N GLN A 4 11.99 24.35 47.80
CA GLN A 4 10.66 25.02 47.69
C GLN A 4 10.04 25.03 46.26
N VAL A 5 8.75 24.78 45.94
CA VAL A 5 7.48 24.76 46.70
C VAL A 5 6.26 24.40 45.79
N LEU A 6 5.27 23.68 46.36
CA LEU A 6 3.79 23.61 46.15
C LEU A 6 3.16 23.51 44.73
N ARG A 7 2.39 22.46 44.39
CA ARG A 7 1.00 22.08 44.78
C ARG A 7 -0.15 23.01 44.31
N SER A 8 -0.84 22.52 43.26
CA SER A 8 -2.30 22.35 43.07
C SER A 8 -3.27 23.55 43.07
N LEU A 9 -4.22 23.53 42.11
CA LEU A 9 -5.69 23.70 42.20
C LEU A 9 -6.25 23.95 40.76
N ALA A 10 -7.01 23.04 40.16
CA ALA A 10 -8.48 22.94 40.15
C ALA A 10 -9.21 23.83 39.11
N ARG A 11 -9.96 23.14 38.23
CA ARG A 11 -11.18 23.47 37.44
C ARG A 11 -11.63 24.95 37.33
N VAL A 12 -12.09 25.34 36.13
CA VAL A 12 -13.46 25.84 35.82
C VAL A 12 -13.48 26.55 34.44
N SER A 13 -14.46 26.22 33.60
CA SER A 13 -14.81 26.87 32.33
C SER A 13 -15.40 28.28 32.53
N PRO A 14 -15.43 29.15 31.51
CA PRO A 14 -16.38 30.25 31.47
C PRO A 14 -17.33 30.19 30.25
N ALA A 15 -18.60 30.45 30.54
CA ALA A 15 -19.69 30.66 29.60
C ALA A 15 -19.88 32.14 29.22
N LYS A 16 -20.58 32.35 28.10
CA LYS A 16 -21.53 33.43 27.73
C LYS A 16 -21.32 34.85 28.30
N ARG A 17 -21.26 35.82 27.38
CA ARG A 17 -21.83 37.17 27.58
C ARG A 17 -22.71 37.56 26.39
N ALA A 18 -23.81 38.22 26.72
CA ALA A 18 -24.77 38.87 25.84
C ALA A 18 -24.71 40.39 26.07
N ALA A 19 -25.05 41.17 25.05
CA ALA A 19 -25.51 42.58 25.05
C ALA A 19 -26.10 42.81 23.64
N ASP A 20 -27.40 42.99 23.43
CA ASP A 20 -28.35 44.08 23.75
C ASP A 20 -28.17 45.35 22.88
N GLY A 21 -29.27 45.80 22.26
CA GLY A 21 -29.34 46.97 21.36
C GLY A 21 -30.44 46.93 20.28
N SER A 22 -31.61 47.52 20.61
CA SER A 22 -32.81 47.98 19.85
C SER A 22 -32.53 48.82 18.57
N ASP A 23 -33.42 49.16 17.61
CA ASP A 23 -34.87 49.05 17.34
C ASP A 23 -35.19 49.41 15.84
N MET A 24 -36.29 48.86 15.31
CA MET A 24 -37.30 49.38 14.32
C MET A 24 -36.95 50.06 12.97
N GLU A 25 -37.39 49.45 11.84
CA GLU A 25 -38.49 49.89 10.92
C GLU A 25 -38.39 49.35 9.46
N GLY A 26 -39.51 48.84 8.94
CA GLY A 26 -40.01 49.14 7.58
C GLY A 26 -39.65 48.24 6.38
N PRO A 27 -40.58 47.99 5.42
CA PRO A 27 -40.61 46.78 4.60
C PRO A 27 -40.14 46.97 3.14
N GLY A 28 -39.56 45.93 2.54
CA GLY A 28 -39.44 45.89 1.07
C GLY A 28 -38.48 44.85 0.52
N GLY A 29 -38.97 44.00 -0.39
CA GLY A 29 -38.18 43.54 -1.53
C GLY A 29 -37.66 42.10 -1.53
N GLY A 30 -38.42 41.21 -2.18
CA GLY A 30 -37.88 40.28 -3.17
C GLY A 30 -37.10 39.06 -2.69
N HIS A 31 -37.82 37.96 -2.44
CA HIS A 31 -37.24 36.62 -2.51
C HIS A 31 -36.76 36.30 -3.93
N ARG A 32 -35.44 36.35 -4.16
CA ARG A 32 -34.79 35.66 -5.28
C ARG A 32 -33.96 34.49 -4.75
N LYS A 33 -34.54 33.29 -4.81
CA LYS A 33 -33.81 32.02 -4.68
C LYS A 33 -32.82 31.92 -5.84
N ARG A 34 -31.52 32.06 -5.56
CA ARG A 34 -30.45 31.69 -6.51
C ARG A 34 -30.03 30.25 -6.23
N SER A 35 -30.47 29.37 -7.13
CA SER A 35 -29.96 28.00 -7.27
C SER A 35 -28.47 28.02 -7.58
N ARG A 36 -27.65 27.46 -6.69
CA ARG A 36 -26.23 27.18 -6.96
C ARG A 36 -26.14 25.81 -7.62
N ARG A 37 -25.97 25.81 -8.95
CA ARG A 37 -25.42 24.68 -9.71
C ARG A 37 -23.99 24.45 -9.23
N ILE A 38 -23.74 23.32 -8.59
CA ILE A 38 -22.38 22.80 -8.39
C ILE A 38 -22.08 21.93 -9.62
N SER A 39 -21.10 22.38 -10.40
CA SER A 39 -20.52 21.64 -11.51
C SER A 39 -19.84 20.39 -10.96
N ARG A 40 -20.31 19.23 -11.39
CA ARG A 40 -19.73 17.92 -11.08
C ARG A 40 -18.61 17.66 -12.08
N GLU A 41 -17.40 18.10 -11.76
CA GLU A 41 -16.20 17.64 -12.43
C GLU A 41 -15.83 16.25 -11.91
N LYS A 42 -15.47 15.40 -12.87
CA LYS A 42 -15.46 13.95 -12.81
C LYS A 42 -14.04 13.52 -12.41
N GLU A 43 -13.78 13.34 -11.12
CA GLU A 43 -12.62 12.57 -10.67
C GLU A 43 -12.88 11.08 -10.93
N LEU A 44 -12.03 10.50 -11.76
CA LEU A 44 -12.01 9.09 -12.10
C LEU A 44 -11.33 8.36 -10.94
N ASP A 45 -12.16 7.81 -10.05
CA ASP A 45 -11.71 6.88 -9.02
C ASP A 45 -11.37 5.54 -9.67
N SER A 46 -10.18 5.04 -9.39
CA SER A 46 -9.61 3.82 -9.96
C SER A 46 -10.19 2.59 -9.27
N PHE A 47 -11.42 2.23 -9.63
CA PHE A 47 -12.01 0.91 -9.42
C PHE A 47 -12.35 0.32 -10.78
N ALA A 48 -11.32 0.02 -11.57
CA ALA A 48 -11.46 -0.80 -12.76
C ALA A 48 -11.02 -2.22 -12.38
N ILE A 49 -11.98 -2.99 -11.87
CA ILE A 49 -11.95 -4.45 -11.96
C ILE A 49 -12.11 -4.76 -13.45
N ASP A 50 -11.16 -5.50 -14.03
CA ASP A 50 -11.26 -5.97 -15.41
C ASP A 50 -12.59 -6.70 -15.58
N GLY A 51 -13.47 -6.08 -16.35
CA GLY A 51 -14.83 -6.51 -16.58
C GLY A 51 -14.88 -7.61 -17.61
N GLU A 52 -14.81 -8.85 -17.13
CA GLU A 52 -15.25 -10.07 -17.82
C GLU A 52 -15.69 -11.08 -16.75
N ASP A 53 -16.73 -10.75 -15.97
CA ASP A 53 -17.63 -11.74 -15.39
C ASP A 53 -18.94 -11.07 -14.93
N SER A 54 -19.98 -11.30 -15.73
CA SER A 54 -21.38 -11.54 -15.34
C SER A 54 -22.14 -10.51 -14.46
N ASP A 55 -23.06 -9.80 -15.11
CA ASP A 55 -24.33 -9.34 -14.52
C ASP A 55 -25.00 -10.50 -13.75
N SER A 56 -25.15 -10.45 -12.41
CA SER A 56 -26.30 -11.00 -11.64
C SER A 56 -26.16 -11.13 -10.10
N ASP A 57 -25.42 -10.28 -9.36
CA ASP A 57 -25.27 -10.50 -7.89
C ASP A 57 -25.97 -9.45 -7.01
N LEU A 58 -27.25 -9.16 -7.24
CA LEU A 58 -28.08 -8.42 -6.28
C LEU A 58 -29.15 -9.27 -5.56
N ASP A 59 -29.26 -10.56 -5.90
CA ASP A 59 -30.29 -11.46 -5.37
C ASP A 59 -29.78 -12.51 -4.36
N ASP A 60 -28.47 -12.54 -4.03
CA ASP A 60 -27.86 -13.58 -3.19
C ASP A 60 -27.69 -13.16 -1.70
N ILE A 61 -28.64 -12.37 -1.17
CA ILE A 61 -28.63 -11.88 0.23
C ILE A 61 -29.17 -12.96 1.21
N PHE A 62 -29.72 -14.07 0.71
CA PHE A 62 -30.17 -15.19 1.52
C PHE A 62 -29.33 -16.44 1.23
N LEU A 63 -28.35 -16.72 2.08
CA LEU A 63 -27.65 -18.00 2.11
C LEU A 63 -28.67 -19.15 2.21
N ASP A 64 -28.63 -20.07 1.25
CA ASP A 64 -29.48 -21.26 1.18
C ASP A 64 -29.42 -22.06 2.49
N PRO A 65 -30.57 -22.41 3.13
CA PRO A 65 -30.61 -23.25 4.33
C PRO A 65 -30.01 -24.66 4.16
N SER A 66 -29.59 -25.04 2.96
CA SER A 66 -28.84 -26.28 2.66
C SER A 66 -27.33 -26.21 2.93
N VAL A 67 -26.77 -25.03 3.23
CA VAL A 67 -25.33 -24.85 3.45
C VAL A 67 -24.91 -25.41 4.80
N ASP A 68 -23.88 -26.27 4.80
CA ASP A 68 -23.32 -26.85 6.03
C ASP A 68 -22.72 -25.74 6.93
N PRO A 69 -23.25 -25.52 8.15
CA PRO A 69 -22.75 -24.51 9.07
C PRO A 69 -21.27 -24.67 9.43
N ALA A 70 -20.72 -25.88 9.33
CA ALA A 70 -19.29 -26.13 9.58
C ALA A 70 -18.37 -25.51 8.51
N THR A 71 -18.91 -25.20 7.32
CA THR A 71 -18.17 -24.57 6.23
C THR A 71 -18.19 -23.03 6.28
N LEU A 72 -18.97 -22.45 7.20
CA LEU A 72 -19.12 -21.01 7.35
C LEU A 72 -18.22 -20.44 8.44
N CYS A 73 -17.81 -19.19 8.25
CA CYS A 73 -17.11 -18.42 9.26
C CYS A 73 -18.07 -18.11 10.41
N PRO A 74 -17.73 -18.45 11.67
CA PRO A 74 -18.63 -18.22 12.82
C PRO A 74 -19.02 -16.76 13.06
N TRP A 75 -18.27 -15.78 12.54
CA TRP A 75 -18.51 -14.36 12.84
C TRP A 75 -19.20 -13.60 11.71
N CYS A 76 -18.80 -13.83 10.45
CA CYS A 76 -19.31 -13.09 9.28
C CYS A 76 -20.21 -13.92 8.35
N ASP A 77 -20.42 -15.21 8.66
CA ASP A 77 -21.30 -16.13 7.92
C ASP A 77 -20.92 -16.36 6.44
N GLU A 78 -19.72 -15.93 6.03
CA GLU A 78 -19.17 -16.24 4.71
C GLU A 78 -18.43 -17.60 4.71
N PRO A 79 -18.32 -18.28 3.55
CA PRO A 79 -17.66 -19.58 3.47
C PRO A 79 -16.16 -19.50 3.81
N LEU A 80 -15.68 -20.46 4.59
CA LEU A 80 -14.27 -20.68 4.90
C LEU A 80 -13.55 -21.33 3.71
N PRO A 81 -12.21 -21.15 3.59
CA PRO A 81 -11.43 -21.89 2.62
C PRO A 81 -11.50 -23.40 2.90
N PRO A 82 -11.53 -24.25 1.86
CA PRO A 82 -11.61 -25.71 2.04
C PRO A 82 -10.40 -26.30 2.76
N ASN A 83 -9.23 -25.64 2.65
CA ASN A 83 -7.99 -26.03 3.31
C ASN A 83 -7.43 -24.80 4.05
N PRO A 84 -7.87 -24.53 5.29
CA PRO A 84 -7.36 -23.40 6.06
C PRO A 84 -5.88 -23.58 6.38
N THR A 85 -5.11 -22.50 6.30
CA THR A 85 -3.69 -22.55 6.70
C THR A 85 -3.57 -22.62 8.22
N PRO A 86 -2.43 -23.13 8.76
CA PRO A 86 -2.19 -23.17 10.20
C PRO A 86 -2.34 -21.80 10.89
N HIS A 87 -2.01 -20.71 10.16
CA HIS A 87 -2.19 -19.35 10.66
C HIS A 87 -3.67 -18.99 10.85
N LEU A 88 -4.53 -19.29 9.87
CA LEU A 88 -5.97 -19.07 10.00
C LEU A 88 -6.56 -19.92 11.14
N THR A 89 -6.14 -21.18 11.27
CA THR A 89 -6.57 -22.04 12.39
C THR A 89 -6.20 -21.43 13.74
N SER A 90 -4.96 -20.94 13.89
CA SER A 90 -4.51 -20.26 15.11
C SER A 90 -5.34 -19.00 15.43
N LEU A 91 -5.63 -18.17 14.41
CA LEU A 91 -6.48 -16.99 14.56
C LEU A 91 -7.91 -17.37 14.99
N ILE A 92 -8.49 -18.39 14.37
CA ILE A 92 -9.83 -18.90 14.72
C ILE A 92 -9.84 -19.39 16.17
N GLU A 93 -8.85 -20.16 16.60
CA GLU A 93 -8.76 -20.64 17.98
C GLU A 93 -8.61 -19.50 19.00
N GLY A 94 -7.77 -18.51 18.70
CA GLY A 94 -7.60 -17.32 19.54
C GLY A 94 -8.89 -16.51 19.68
N ALA A 95 -9.58 -16.28 18.56
CA ALA A 95 -10.85 -15.57 18.53
C ALA A 95 -11.98 -16.35 19.25
N ARG A 96 -12.04 -17.68 19.10
CA ARG A 96 -13.03 -18.54 19.76
C ARG A 96 -12.98 -18.42 21.28
N ARG A 97 -11.79 -18.32 21.88
CA ARG A 97 -11.62 -18.16 23.34
C ARG A 97 -12.25 -16.88 23.91
N ARG A 98 -12.43 -15.86 23.06
CA ARG A 98 -12.96 -14.53 23.42
C ARG A 98 -14.36 -14.28 22.86
N SER A 99 -15.01 -15.32 22.36
CA SER A 99 -16.33 -15.26 21.72
C SER A 99 -17.36 -16.05 22.51
N TYR A 100 -18.64 -15.73 22.32
CA TYR A 100 -19.76 -16.46 22.91
C TYR A 100 -20.77 -16.89 21.82
N PRO A 101 -21.54 -17.97 22.04
CA PRO A 101 -22.53 -18.45 21.08
C PRO A 101 -23.56 -17.37 20.70
N ASP A 102 -23.86 -17.28 19.42
CA ASP A 102 -24.86 -16.39 18.83
C ASP A 102 -25.68 -17.21 17.83
N ASP A 103 -26.81 -17.74 18.29
CA ASP A 103 -27.66 -18.59 17.47
C ASP A 103 -28.32 -17.75 16.37
N ARG A 104 -27.89 -17.97 15.12
CA ARG A 104 -28.38 -17.27 13.94
C ARG A 104 -29.16 -18.27 13.07
N PRO A 105 -30.32 -17.87 12.51
CA PRO A 105 -31.09 -18.75 11.61
C PRO A 105 -30.28 -19.29 10.43
N THR A 106 -29.31 -18.49 9.96
CA THR A 106 -28.44 -18.82 8.82
C THR A 106 -27.20 -19.63 9.23
N ASN A 107 -26.74 -19.48 10.48
CA ASN A 107 -25.55 -20.14 10.99
C ASN A 107 -25.75 -20.53 12.47
N PRO A 108 -26.23 -21.75 12.73
CA PRO A 108 -26.39 -22.28 14.09
C PRO A 108 -25.08 -22.36 14.89
N LEU A 109 -23.92 -22.32 14.21
CA LEU A 109 -22.58 -22.28 14.82
C LEU A 109 -22.02 -20.85 14.94
N GLY A 110 -22.89 -19.85 14.80
CA GLY A 110 -22.56 -18.44 14.91
C GLY A 110 -21.96 -18.07 16.28
N LEU A 111 -21.00 -17.16 16.25
CA LEU A 111 -20.33 -16.59 17.40
C LEU A 111 -20.39 -15.07 17.36
N ARG A 112 -20.45 -14.47 18.55
CA ARG A 112 -20.38 -13.02 18.74
C ARG A 112 -19.19 -12.64 19.59
N ALA A 113 -18.51 -11.57 19.18
CA ALA A 113 -17.41 -10.94 19.88
C ALA A 113 -17.27 -9.47 19.42
N ALA A 114 -16.42 -8.69 20.09
CA ALA A 114 -16.06 -7.36 19.61
C ALA A 114 -15.32 -7.46 18.26
N PRO A 115 -15.48 -6.51 17.32
CA PRO A 115 -14.85 -6.57 15.99
C PRO A 115 -13.33 -6.84 16.01
N MET A 116 -12.62 -6.24 16.96
CA MET A 116 -11.17 -6.43 17.14
C MET A 116 -10.76 -7.88 17.45
N VAL A 117 -11.70 -8.75 17.85
CA VAL A 117 -11.43 -10.16 18.16
C VAL A 117 -11.38 -11.01 16.90
N PHE A 118 -12.20 -10.70 15.89
CA PHE A 118 -12.42 -11.57 14.74
C PHE A 118 -12.11 -10.92 13.39
N VAL A 119 -11.84 -9.60 13.33
CA VAL A 119 -11.56 -8.90 12.07
C VAL A 119 -10.38 -9.52 11.31
N SER A 120 -9.31 -9.90 12.01
CA SER A 120 -8.14 -10.57 11.42
C SER A 120 -8.48 -11.96 10.88
N VAL A 121 -9.34 -12.71 11.58
CA VAL A 121 -9.89 -13.98 11.09
C VAL A 121 -10.65 -13.75 9.79
N CYS A 122 -11.55 -12.76 9.76
CA CYS A 122 -12.36 -12.42 8.59
C CYS A 122 -11.53 -12.01 7.38
N GLN A 123 -10.54 -11.14 7.60
CA GLN A 123 -9.59 -10.74 6.56
C GLN A 123 -8.80 -11.96 6.04
N ARG A 124 -8.28 -12.79 6.96
CA ARG A 124 -7.45 -13.93 6.59
C ARG A 124 -8.24 -15.00 5.83
N HIS A 125 -9.44 -15.41 6.26
CA HIS A 125 -10.16 -16.47 5.55
C HIS A 125 -10.63 -16.02 4.16
N ARG A 126 -11.01 -14.75 3.99
CA ARG A 126 -11.34 -14.18 2.66
C ARG A 126 -10.12 -14.21 1.75
N PHE A 127 -8.97 -13.80 2.27
CA PHE A 127 -7.70 -13.90 1.56
C PHE A 127 -7.38 -15.34 1.16
N GLU A 128 -7.46 -16.29 2.09
CA GLU A 128 -7.17 -17.70 1.80
C GLU A 128 -8.15 -18.33 0.81
N ARG A 129 -9.42 -17.92 0.85
CA ARG A 129 -10.45 -18.41 -0.08
C ARG A 129 -10.23 -17.91 -1.50
N VAL A 130 -9.89 -16.63 -1.67
CA VAL A 130 -9.82 -15.98 -2.99
C VAL A 130 -8.41 -16.02 -3.55
N TRP A 131 -7.43 -15.58 -2.77
CA TRP A 131 -6.09 -15.31 -3.26
C TRP A 131 -5.18 -16.53 -3.30
N ILE A 132 -5.24 -17.46 -2.32
CA ILE A 132 -4.37 -18.65 -2.35
C ILE A 132 -4.62 -19.51 -3.60
N PRO A 133 -5.87 -19.84 -4.00
CA PRO A 133 -6.10 -20.59 -5.23
C PRO A 133 -5.64 -19.83 -6.48
N ARG A 134 -5.87 -18.51 -6.53
CA ARG A 134 -5.43 -17.65 -7.64
C ARG A 134 -3.91 -17.61 -7.76
N ALA A 135 -3.20 -17.45 -6.64
CA ALA A 135 -1.75 -17.46 -6.56
C ALA A 135 -1.20 -18.80 -7.05
N ARG A 136 -1.75 -19.92 -6.60
CA ARG A 136 -1.36 -21.27 -7.08
C ARG A 136 -1.57 -21.45 -8.58
N LYS A 137 -2.72 -20.99 -9.11
CA LYS A 137 -3.01 -21.04 -10.56
C LYS A 137 -2.02 -20.19 -11.37
N ARG A 138 -1.59 -19.06 -10.83
CA ARG A 138 -0.62 -18.14 -11.45
C ARG A 138 0.85 -18.49 -11.18
N GLY A 139 1.13 -19.51 -10.36
CA GLY A 139 2.48 -19.92 -9.98
C GLY A 139 3.17 -19.02 -8.95
N TRP A 140 2.44 -18.12 -8.28
CA TRP A 140 3.04 -17.24 -7.28
C TRP A 140 3.48 -18.01 -6.03
N PRO A 141 4.64 -17.67 -5.44
CA PRO A 141 5.17 -18.41 -4.31
C PRO A 141 4.27 -18.26 -3.07
N THR A 142 4.02 -19.38 -2.39
CA THR A 142 3.32 -19.43 -1.09
C THR A 142 4.29 -19.45 0.09
N SER A 143 5.57 -19.72 -0.17
CA SER A 143 6.66 -19.66 0.78
C SER A 143 7.90 -19.15 0.05
N ILE A 144 8.60 -18.20 0.66
CA ILE A 144 9.81 -17.58 0.11
C ILE A 144 10.97 -17.89 1.07
N ASP A 145 12.11 -18.31 0.52
CA ASP A 145 13.35 -18.45 1.30
C ASP A 145 14.00 -17.08 1.50
N TRP A 146 13.59 -16.40 2.57
CA TRP A 146 14.09 -15.08 2.96
C TRP A 146 15.61 -15.07 3.21
N GLY A 147 16.20 -16.20 3.63
CA GLY A 147 17.64 -16.30 3.88
C GLY A 147 18.47 -16.18 2.60
N ARG A 148 17.92 -16.60 1.47
CA ARG A 148 18.58 -16.49 0.15
C ARG A 148 18.30 -15.17 -0.57
N LEU A 149 17.28 -14.42 -0.15
CA LEU A 149 16.82 -13.22 -0.84
C LEU A 149 17.95 -12.18 -1.02
N ARG A 150 18.74 -11.94 0.04
CA ARG A 150 19.90 -11.04 -0.02
C ARG A 150 20.90 -11.44 -1.11
N GLY A 151 21.24 -12.72 -1.21
CA GLY A 151 22.17 -13.22 -2.21
C GLY A 151 21.64 -13.14 -3.65
N ARG A 152 20.31 -13.11 -3.83
CA ARG A 152 19.69 -12.84 -5.14
C ARG A 152 19.84 -11.36 -5.51
N ILE A 153 19.55 -10.45 -4.59
CA ILE A 153 19.69 -9.01 -4.78
C ILE A 153 21.16 -8.64 -5.05
N GLU A 154 22.12 -9.32 -4.41
CA GLU A 154 23.55 -9.10 -4.66
C GLU A 154 23.93 -9.33 -6.13
N ARG A 155 23.33 -10.31 -6.81
CA ARG A 155 23.57 -10.55 -8.24
C ARG A 155 23.07 -9.39 -9.10
N LEU A 156 22.01 -8.71 -8.68
CA LEU A 156 21.43 -7.56 -9.38
C LEU A 156 22.20 -6.26 -9.14
N LYS A 157 23.18 -6.25 -8.23
CA LYS A 157 23.90 -5.04 -7.83
C LYS A 157 24.52 -4.28 -9.02
N GLY A 158 25.03 -5.01 -10.02
CA GLY A 158 25.61 -4.39 -11.23
C GLY A 158 24.58 -3.63 -12.06
N GLU A 159 23.41 -4.22 -12.28
CA GLU A 159 22.30 -3.64 -13.05
C GLU A 159 21.70 -2.43 -12.32
N LEU A 160 21.49 -2.56 -11.00
CA LEU A 160 21.00 -1.47 -10.16
C LEU A 160 21.99 -0.30 -10.10
N LYS A 161 23.30 -0.60 -10.06
CA LYS A 161 24.35 0.43 -10.13
C LYS A 161 24.34 1.14 -11.48
N ALA A 162 24.08 0.44 -12.59
CA ALA A 162 23.98 1.09 -13.90
C ALA A 162 22.83 2.12 -13.96
N ILE A 163 21.71 1.86 -13.26
CA ILE A 163 20.61 2.83 -13.12
C ILE A 163 21.03 4.04 -12.27
N ILE A 164 21.82 3.82 -11.21
CA ILE A 164 22.34 4.90 -10.37
C ILE A 164 23.35 5.78 -11.13
N ASP A 165 24.24 5.17 -11.91
CA ASP A 165 25.31 5.89 -12.62
C ASP A 165 24.77 6.64 -13.87
N ASP A 166 23.62 6.23 -14.42
CA ASP A 166 22.92 6.92 -15.53
C ASP A 166 22.17 8.18 -15.02
N ILE A 167 22.88 9.29 -14.86
CA ILE A 167 22.31 10.55 -14.36
C ILE A 167 21.33 11.15 -15.39
N ASP A 168 20.14 11.53 -14.90
CA ASP A 168 19.15 12.25 -15.72
C ASP A 168 19.47 13.74 -15.77
N GLU A 169 19.99 14.17 -16.91
CA GLU A 169 20.49 15.51 -17.11
C GLU A 169 19.37 16.57 -17.12
N ASP A 170 18.11 16.16 -17.29
CA ASP A 170 16.93 17.03 -17.27
C ASP A 170 16.75 17.74 -15.90
N PHE A 171 17.35 17.20 -14.83
CA PHE A 171 17.21 17.70 -13.46
C PHE A 171 18.49 18.28 -12.88
N VAL A 172 19.62 18.20 -13.58
CA VAL A 172 20.91 18.73 -13.13
C VAL A 172 21.05 20.19 -13.57
N PRO A 173 21.42 21.12 -12.68
CA PRO A 173 21.69 22.51 -13.05
C PRO A 173 22.84 22.61 -14.07
N GLU A 174 22.69 23.51 -15.05
CA GLU A 174 23.64 23.71 -16.15
C GLU A 174 25.08 24.03 -15.68
N SER A 175 25.24 24.52 -14.45
CA SER A 175 26.52 24.87 -13.81
C SER A 175 27.37 23.69 -13.33
N GLU A 176 26.80 22.49 -13.21
CA GLU A 176 27.50 21.29 -12.73
C GLU A 176 27.78 20.29 -13.87
N TYR A 177 27.48 20.67 -15.12
CA TYR A 177 27.81 19.87 -16.30
C TYR A 177 29.33 19.80 -16.51
N SER A 178 29.95 18.69 -16.13
CA SER A 178 31.26 18.33 -16.65
C SER A 178 31.12 18.03 -18.15
N THR A 179 31.82 18.82 -18.97
CA THR A 179 31.74 18.88 -20.44
C THR A 179 32.35 17.66 -21.16
N THR A 180 32.53 16.53 -20.48
CA THR A 180 33.49 15.49 -20.90
C THR A 180 32.88 14.25 -21.56
N THR A 181 31.58 14.19 -21.86
CA THR A 181 31.04 13.08 -22.66
C THR A 181 30.30 13.57 -23.89
N ASN A 182 30.87 13.26 -25.05
CA ASN A 182 30.29 13.52 -26.36
C ASN A 182 28.85 13.01 -26.43
N LYS A 183 27.91 13.88 -26.83
CA LYS A 183 26.48 13.55 -27.05
C LYS A 183 26.25 12.36 -27.99
N GLN A 184 27.25 11.97 -28.79
CA GLN A 184 27.19 10.88 -29.76
C GLN A 184 27.49 9.48 -29.18
N GLU A 185 28.17 9.37 -28.03
CA GLU A 185 28.39 8.08 -27.35
C GLU A 185 27.21 7.69 -26.43
N ARG A 186 26.32 8.65 -26.12
CA ARG A 186 25.14 8.47 -25.25
C ARG A 186 23.94 7.75 -25.90
N ALA A 187 24.10 7.25 -27.12
CA ALA A 187 23.06 6.50 -27.85
C ALA A 187 23.00 5.02 -27.44
N GLN A 188 23.90 4.54 -26.59
CA GLN A 188 23.89 3.18 -26.08
C GLN A 188 23.27 3.13 -24.68
N CYS A 189 22.13 2.42 -24.56
CA CYS A 189 21.40 2.01 -23.36
C CYS A 189 21.32 3.06 -22.23
N ARG A 190 20.15 3.66 -22.04
CA ARG A 190 19.87 4.56 -20.90
C ARG A 190 19.04 3.81 -19.85
N PRO A 191 19.67 2.97 -19.01
CA PRO A 191 18.95 2.09 -18.10
C PRO A 191 18.04 2.86 -17.14
N ARG A 192 18.36 4.10 -16.78
CA ARG A 192 17.48 4.94 -15.96
C ARG A 192 16.29 5.47 -16.76
N LYS A 193 16.53 6.03 -17.95
CA LYS A 193 15.43 6.62 -18.75
C LYS A 193 14.48 5.56 -19.31
N GLU A 194 14.97 4.35 -19.52
CA GLU A 194 14.17 3.18 -19.95
C GLU A 194 13.44 2.52 -18.78
N ASN A 195 13.79 2.82 -17.52
CA ASN A 195 13.17 2.26 -16.34
C ASN A 195 11.74 2.80 -16.13
N GLU A 196 10.76 1.90 -16.07
CA GLU A 196 9.34 2.24 -15.91
C GLU A 196 9.04 2.94 -14.57
N PHE A 197 9.73 2.55 -13.50
CA PHE A 197 9.57 3.16 -12.19
C PHE A 197 10.16 4.58 -12.16
N TRP A 198 11.29 4.81 -12.85
CA TRP A 198 11.83 6.17 -13.03
C TRP A 198 10.88 7.05 -13.84
N GLN A 199 10.35 6.54 -14.95
CA GLN A 199 9.39 7.28 -15.78
C GLN A 199 8.14 7.67 -14.99
N ASP A 200 7.61 6.74 -14.18
CA ASP A 200 6.48 7.01 -13.29
C ASP A 200 6.82 8.11 -12.27
N VAL A 201 7.99 8.03 -11.62
CA VAL A 201 8.47 9.07 -10.70
C VAL A 201 8.59 10.42 -11.39
N VAL A 202 9.26 10.50 -12.55
CA VAL A 202 9.47 11.74 -13.30
C VAL A 202 8.15 12.37 -13.72
N LYS A 203 7.20 11.55 -14.20
CA LYS A 203 5.85 12.01 -14.54
C LYS A 203 5.16 12.64 -13.34
N ASN A 204 5.27 12.01 -12.17
CA ASN A 204 4.65 12.50 -10.94
C ASN A 204 5.30 13.80 -10.45
N VAL A 205 6.63 13.88 -10.46
CA VAL A 205 7.37 15.09 -10.07
C VAL A 205 7.01 16.26 -10.99
N ARG A 206 6.84 16.02 -12.30
CA ARG A 206 6.40 17.04 -13.26
C ARG A 206 4.95 17.51 -13.03
N GLN A 207 4.07 16.63 -12.55
CA GLN A 207 2.66 16.95 -12.31
C GLN A 207 2.42 17.64 -10.95
N GLN A 208 3.09 17.19 -9.89
CA GLN A 208 2.78 17.56 -8.51
C GLN A 208 3.92 18.35 -7.82
N GLY A 209 5.12 18.37 -8.42
CA GLY A 209 6.33 18.90 -7.81
C GLY A 209 6.97 17.91 -6.82
N SER A 210 8.31 17.91 -6.73
CA SER A 210 9.07 16.89 -5.99
C SER A 210 8.65 16.77 -4.52
N ARG A 211 8.40 17.90 -3.85
CA ARG A 211 7.99 17.96 -2.43
C ARG A 211 6.61 17.37 -2.15
N GLN A 212 5.70 17.36 -3.12
CA GLN A 212 4.37 16.76 -2.94
C GLN A 212 4.42 15.27 -3.25
N THR A 213 5.25 14.85 -4.20
CA THR A 213 5.48 13.43 -4.52
C THR A 213 6.12 12.68 -3.36
N THR A 214 7.06 13.31 -2.64
CA THR A 214 7.73 12.71 -1.47
C THR A 214 6.99 12.93 -0.14
N GLY A 215 5.93 13.74 -0.12
CA GLY A 215 5.10 13.94 1.07
C GLY A 215 4.20 12.73 1.36
N VAL A 216 3.70 12.61 2.59
CA VAL A 216 2.82 11.49 3.05
C VAL A 216 1.66 11.22 2.08
N ARG A 217 1.07 12.29 1.51
CA ARG A 217 -0.02 12.18 0.54
C ARG A 217 0.44 11.64 -0.82
N GLY A 218 1.63 12.04 -1.28
CA GLY A 218 2.24 11.51 -2.50
C GLY A 218 2.67 10.06 -2.35
N GLN A 219 3.25 9.70 -1.20
CA GLN A 219 3.60 8.33 -0.85
C GLN A 219 2.36 7.42 -0.82
N PHE A 220 1.24 7.90 -0.25
CA PHE A 220 -0.01 7.13 -0.20
C PHE A 220 -0.60 6.88 -1.60
N LEU A 221 -0.61 7.90 -2.47
CA LEU A 221 -1.15 7.78 -3.84
C LEU A 221 -0.35 6.80 -4.73
N HIS A 222 0.91 6.56 -4.40
CA HIS A 222 1.82 5.72 -5.19
C HIS A 222 2.28 4.46 -4.46
N PHE A 223 1.71 4.20 -3.29
CA PHE A 223 2.04 3.06 -2.45
C PHE A 223 1.95 1.76 -3.25
N ASN A 224 0.81 1.52 -3.92
CA ASN A 224 0.59 0.31 -4.73
C ASN A 224 1.54 0.18 -5.93
N LYS A 225 2.09 1.28 -6.46
CA LYS A 225 3.00 1.24 -7.62
C LYS A 225 4.45 0.93 -7.26
N THR A 226 4.82 1.14 -6.00
CA THR A 226 6.19 1.00 -5.49
C THR A 226 6.37 -0.23 -4.60
N GLN A 227 5.26 -0.93 -4.32
CA GLN A 227 5.27 -2.20 -3.61
C GLN A 227 5.97 -3.31 -4.41
N PRO A 228 6.62 -4.27 -3.72
CA PRO A 228 7.37 -5.34 -4.35
C PRO A 228 6.48 -6.52 -4.80
N GLY A 229 5.18 -6.29 -5.07
CA GLY A 229 4.24 -7.34 -5.49
C GLY A 229 4.07 -8.44 -4.45
N TYR A 230 4.10 -9.71 -4.88
CA TYR A 230 3.88 -10.87 -4.01
C TYR A 230 4.92 -11.03 -2.91
N TYR A 231 6.02 -10.27 -2.93
CA TYR A 231 7.01 -10.25 -1.85
C TYR A 231 6.49 -9.55 -0.58
N GLY A 232 5.43 -8.76 -0.69
CA GLY A 232 4.76 -8.13 0.45
C GLY A 232 5.64 -7.14 1.23
N GLU A 233 5.20 -6.82 2.44
CA GLU A 233 5.86 -5.84 3.30
C GLU A 233 7.18 -6.40 3.85
N LEU A 234 7.21 -7.69 4.20
CA LEU A 234 8.43 -8.35 4.68
C LEU A 234 9.51 -8.34 3.60
N GLY A 235 9.13 -8.63 2.35
CA GLY A 235 10.04 -8.54 1.22
C GLY A 235 10.49 -7.11 0.93
N TYR A 236 9.59 -6.12 1.04
CA TYR A 236 9.95 -4.71 0.92
C TYR A 236 11.05 -4.34 1.93
N MET A 237 10.86 -4.70 3.21
CA MET A 237 11.81 -4.39 4.28
C MET A 237 13.18 -5.02 4.00
N ILE A 238 13.21 -6.29 3.60
CA ILE A 238 14.47 -7.00 3.32
C ILE A 238 15.17 -6.41 2.09
N ILE A 239 14.43 -6.16 1.00
CA ILE A 239 14.97 -5.57 -0.23
C ILE A 239 15.52 -4.18 0.07
N HIS A 240 14.72 -3.31 0.68
CA HIS A 240 15.10 -1.94 1.02
C HIS A 240 16.35 -1.90 1.92
N GLN A 241 16.39 -2.70 3.00
CA GLN A 241 17.55 -2.76 3.87
C GLN A 241 18.80 -3.24 3.10
N THR A 242 18.66 -4.28 2.29
CA THR A 242 19.78 -4.80 1.48
C THR A 242 20.31 -3.76 0.51
N LEU A 243 19.43 -2.98 -0.12
CA LEU A 243 19.82 -1.90 -1.03
C LEU A 243 20.49 -0.75 -0.30
N CYS A 244 20.02 -0.37 0.89
CA CYS A 244 20.68 0.61 1.74
C CYS A 244 22.07 0.14 2.21
N ASP A 245 22.27 -1.17 2.42
CA ASP A 245 23.59 -1.71 2.75
C ASP A 245 24.55 -1.62 1.55
N PHE A 246 24.05 -1.83 0.32
CA PHE A 246 24.84 -1.77 -0.91
C PHE A 246 25.09 -0.36 -1.43
N PHE A 247 24.11 0.53 -1.26
CA PHE A 247 24.12 1.91 -1.71
C PHE A 247 23.70 2.82 -0.56
N PRO A 248 24.57 3.04 0.44
CA PRO A 248 24.22 3.82 1.63
C PRO A 248 23.77 5.23 1.24
N PRO A 249 22.59 5.71 1.69
CA PRO A 249 22.07 7.04 1.36
C PRO A 249 23.05 8.17 1.69
N ALA A 250 23.87 8.01 2.74
CA ALA A 250 24.89 8.98 3.15
C ALA A 250 26.08 9.08 2.18
N SER A 251 26.35 8.03 1.40
CA SER A 251 27.42 7.99 0.40
C SER A 251 26.95 8.24 -1.03
N PHE A 252 25.64 8.40 -1.20
CA PHE A 252 25.01 8.60 -2.50
C PHE A 252 25.25 10.04 -2.97
N ASP A 253 25.71 10.21 -4.21
CA ASP A 253 25.84 11.54 -4.79
C ASP A 253 24.44 12.18 -4.91
N PRO A 254 24.16 13.29 -4.19
CA PRO A 254 22.85 13.94 -4.24
C PRO A 254 22.43 14.33 -5.65
N ILE A 255 23.39 14.65 -6.53
CA ILE A 255 23.12 15.02 -7.93
C ILE A 255 22.59 13.82 -8.71
N ALA A 256 23.13 12.62 -8.45
CA ALA A 256 22.70 11.39 -9.10
C ALA A 256 21.28 10.96 -8.70
N ALA A 257 20.73 11.45 -7.58
CA ALA A 257 19.37 11.12 -7.14
C ALA A 257 18.30 12.12 -7.63
N LEU A 258 18.69 13.26 -8.18
CA LEU A 258 17.75 14.32 -8.56
C LEU A 258 16.70 13.81 -9.56
N PRO A 259 15.42 14.18 -9.40
CA PRO A 259 14.88 15.20 -8.48
C PRO A 259 14.50 14.68 -7.09
N LEU A 260 14.81 13.41 -6.79
CA LEU A 260 14.50 12.75 -5.52
C LEU A 260 15.64 12.90 -4.50
N THR A 261 15.37 12.53 -3.25
CA THR A 261 16.45 12.26 -2.29
C THR A 261 17.04 10.86 -2.55
N PRO A 262 18.28 10.57 -2.14
CA PRO A 262 18.84 9.23 -2.26
C PRO A 262 17.97 8.12 -1.65
N ALA A 263 17.35 8.40 -0.49
CA ALA A 263 16.44 7.45 0.17
C ALA A 263 15.19 7.20 -0.67
N ASP A 264 14.56 8.26 -1.19
CA ASP A 264 13.38 8.14 -2.05
C ASP A 264 13.70 7.44 -3.37
N PHE A 265 14.89 7.67 -3.93
CA PHE A 265 15.37 6.99 -5.14
C PHE A 265 15.49 5.48 -4.91
N ILE A 266 16.07 5.07 -3.78
CA ILE A 266 16.14 3.65 -3.41
C ILE A 266 14.72 3.09 -3.26
N ALA A 267 13.86 3.74 -2.48
CA ALA A 267 12.52 3.25 -2.17
C ALA A 267 11.57 3.18 -3.38
N HIS A 268 11.64 4.15 -4.30
CA HIS A 268 10.67 4.28 -5.40
C HIS A 268 11.18 3.79 -6.75
N VAL A 269 12.50 3.57 -6.91
CA VAL A 269 13.09 3.11 -8.17
C VAL A 269 13.78 1.77 -7.95
N LEU A 270 14.75 1.71 -7.04
CA LEU A 270 15.61 0.51 -6.91
C LEU A 270 14.89 -0.67 -6.25
N VAL A 271 14.05 -0.43 -5.24
CA VAL A 271 13.24 -1.49 -4.60
C VAL A 271 12.29 -2.16 -5.60
N PRO A 272 11.41 -1.43 -6.32
CA PRO A 272 10.52 -2.07 -7.27
C PRO A 272 11.26 -2.66 -8.48
N GLU A 273 12.40 -2.10 -8.89
CA GLU A 273 13.26 -2.70 -9.92
C GLU A 273 13.89 -4.02 -9.46
N ALA A 274 14.39 -4.09 -8.23
CA ALA A 274 14.91 -5.32 -7.67
C ALA A 274 13.80 -6.38 -7.57
N ALA A 275 12.62 -5.99 -7.08
CA ALA A 275 11.46 -6.87 -7.01
C ALA A 275 11.06 -7.39 -8.39
N LEU A 276 11.03 -6.54 -9.42
CA LEU A 276 10.72 -6.93 -10.79
C LEU A 276 11.69 -8.00 -11.31
N ASN A 277 12.99 -7.80 -11.14
CA ASN A 277 14.00 -8.77 -11.57
C ASN A 277 13.91 -10.10 -10.80
N LEU A 278 13.60 -10.04 -9.50
CA LEU A 278 13.34 -11.25 -8.71
C LEU A 278 12.11 -12.00 -9.23
N ILE A 279 11.04 -11.30 -9.63
CA ILE A 279 9.84 -11.91 -10.23
C ILE A 279 10.16 -12.53 -11.59
N MET A 280 10.97 -11.86 -12.40
CA MET A 280 11.44 -12.40 -13.69
C MET A 280 12.20 -13.71 -13.48
N GLU A 281 13.09 -13.77 -12.48
CA GLU A 281 13.84 -14.98 -12.14
C GLU A 281 12.93 -16.10 -11.58
N ASP A 282 11.95 -15.77 -10.74
CA ASP A 282 11.08 -16.77 -10.08
C ASP A 282 10.09 -17.43 -11.04
N LEU A 283 9.54 -16.65 -11.97
CA LEU A 283 8.49 -17.11 -12.87
C LEU A 283 9.00 -17.37 -14.30
N ASP A 284 10.29 -17.12 -14.56
CA ASP A 284 10.91 -17.19 -15.90
C ASP A 284 10.10 -16.40 -16.94
N LEU A 285 9.72 -15.16 -16.57
CA LEU A 285 8.86 -14.28 -17.37
C LEU A 285 9.65 -13.14 -18.01
N PRO A 286 9.25 -12.70 -19.22
CA PRO A 286 9.77 -11.47 -19.78
C PRO A 286 9.37 -10.27 -18.92
N ARG A 287 10.19 -9.22 -18.93
CA ARG A 287 10.03 -8.01 -18.11
C ARG A 287 8.60 -7.45 -18.08
N GLY A 288 7.94 -7.36 -19.23
CA GLY A 288 6.59 -6.79 -19.32
C GLY A 288 5.52 -7.61 -18.58
N ASP A 289 5.60 -8.94 -18.62
CA ASP A 289 4.65 -9.81 -17.91
C ASP A 289 5.01 -9.95 -16.43
N ALA A 290 6.30 -9.87 -16.09
CA ALA A 290 6.75 -9.74 -14.72
C ALA A 290 6.27 -8.43 -14.08
N LEU A 291 6.23 -7.31 -14.82
CA LEU A 291 5.72 -6.04 -14.33
C LEU A 291 4.21 -6.10 -14.05
N LYS A 292 3.44 -6.73 -14.95
CA LYS A 292 2.01 -7.00 -14.70
C LYS A 292 1.85 -7.83 -13.44
N THR A 293 2.66 -8.88 -13.29
CA THR A 293 2.65 -9.72 -12.10
C THR A 293 2.99 -8.93 -10.82
N LEU A 294 4.01 -8.08 -10.86
CA LEU A 294 4.40 -7.20 -9.74
C LEU A 294 3.20 -6.37 -9.27
N ARG A 295 2.48 -5.74 -10.20
CA ARG A 295 1.32 -4.88 -9.89
C ARG A 295 0.10 -5.67 -9.44
N ASP A 296 -0.22 -6.78 -10.11
CA ASP A 296 -1.36 -7.64 -9.79
C ASP A 296 -1.24 -8.35 -8.44
N SER A 297 -0.02 -8.57 -7.97
CA SER A 297 0.27 -9.40 -6.80
C SER A 297 0.49 -8.62 -5.50
N VAL A 298 0.31 -7.30 -5.53
CA VAL A 298 0.48 -6.42 -4.36
C VAL A 298 -0.42 -6.84 -3.19
N GLU A 299 -1.73 -6.93 -3.42
CA GLU A 299 -2.68 -7.32 -2.37
C GLU A 299 -2.38 -8.72 -1.82
N TYR A 300 -1.94 -9.63 -2.70
CA TYR A 300 -1.52 -10.95 -2.30
C TYR A 300 -0.29 -10.90 -1.37
N GLY A 301 0.74 -10.16 -1.77
CA GLY A 301 1.98 -10.04 -1.01
C GLY A 301 1.77 -9.45 0.38
N VAL A 302 1.02 -8.34 0.49
CA VAL A 302 0.73 -7.68 1.77
C VAL A 302 0.03 -8.64 2.74
N ALA A 303 -0.96 -9.39 2.27
CA ALA A 303 -1.70 -10.33 3.11
C ALA A 303 -0.95 -11.64 3.39
N MET A 304 -0.04 -12.06 2.50
CA MET A 304 0.73 -13.29 2.64
C MET A 304 1.99 -13.13 3.49
N PHE A 305 2.68 -12.00 3.34
CA PHE A 305 3.96 -11.70 3.99
C PHE A 305 3.97 -10.31 4.64
N PRO A 306 3.12 -10.07 5.66
CA PRO A 306 3.16 -8.85 6.45
C PRO A 306 4.47 -8.77 7.26
N VAL A 307 4.89 -7.56 7.63
CA VAL A 307 5.93 -7.40 8.66
C VAL A 307 5.25 -7.64 10.00
N ASP A 308 5.53 -8.78 10.64
CA ASP A 308 4.92 -9.19 11.91
C ASP A 308 4.71 -7.99 12.86
N GLU A 309 3.44 -7.66 13.14
CA GLU A 309 3.09 -6.84 14.31
C GLU A 309 3.38 -7.72 15.53
N GLY A 310 4.54 -7.55 16.13
CA GLY A 310 5.04 -8.44 17.17
C GLY A 310 3.99 -8.83 18.21
N GLU A 311 3.59 -10.10 18.20
CA GLU A 311 3.02 -10.80 19.35
C GLU A 311 4.03 -11.84 19.85
N ASN A 312 5.14 -11.32 20.40
CA ASN A 312 5.76 -11.95 21.57
C ASN A 312 5.18 -11.25 22.80
N GLY A 313 4.06 -11.78 23.30
CA GLY A 313 3.42 -11.40 24.56
C GLY A 313 2.86 -12.62 25.27
#